data_AF-A0AAV7K707-F1
#
_entry.id   AF-A0AAV7K707-F1
#
_cell.length_a   1.000
_cell.length_b   1.000
_cell.length_c   1.000
_cell.angle_alpha   90.00
_cell.angle_beta   90.00
_cell.angle_gamma   90.00
#
_symmetry.space_group_name_H-M   'P 1'
#
loop_
_entity.id
_entity.type
_entity.pdbx_description
1 polymer ?
#
loop_
_entity_poly.entity_id
_entity_poly.type
_entity_poly.pdbx_seq_one_letter_code
_entity_poly.pdbx_strand_id
1 'polypeptide(L)'
;MGKTNSTGFRYIVENFPKLSDAELKEGVFIGLQIREVLKDEEFDNILSVKEFTAWKSSKWICENVLGNMKSTKFNEERPSLKDDPRVDCPPSSTDDIHIHQIRQLIEAEPKQSVRILADATEVGRKSVRRILVEVLGLRKVCSVWPPHLLAKANMDSRVVCAQEIVGMIDKYPMAKFLKCWATEDESLVFFDTHLTKTENKAWLAP
;
A
#
# COMPACT_ATOMS: atom_id res chain seq x y z
N MET A 1 -47.06 0.04 0.56
CA MET A 1 -48.03 0.40 -0.50
C MET A 1 -47.58 -0.28 -1.79
N GLY A 2 -48.37 -1.22 -2.30
CA GLY A 2 -48.00 -2.03 -3.47
C GLY A 2 -47.92 -1.17 -4.72
N LYS A 3 -46.77 -1.17 -5.39
CA LYS A 3 -46.54 -0.52 -6.69
C LYS A 3 -47.32 -1.16 -7.85
N THR A 4 -48.17 -2.15 -7.57
CA THR A 4 -48.72 -3.08 -8.57
C THR A 4 -49.95 -2.57 -9.31
N ASN A 5 -50.45 -1.35 -9.06
CA ASN A 5 -51.73 -0.87 -9.62
C ASN A 5 -51.73 0.54 -10.23
N SER A 6 -50.58 1.22 -10.36
CA SER A 6 -50.52 2.50 -11.09
C SER A 6 -50.77 2.28 -12.58
N THR A 7 -51.49 3.21 -13.22
CA THR A 7 -51.82 3.16 -14.66
C THR A 7 -50.57 3.11 -15.53
N GLY A 8 -49.52 3.86 -15.18
CA GLY A 8 -48.23 3.80 -15.87
C GLY A 8 -47.54 2.43 -15.78
N PHE A 9 -47.53 1.80 -14.60
CA PHE A 9 -46.96 0.46 -14.44
C PHE A 9 -47.74 -0.59 -15.26
N ARG A 10 -49.07 -0.48 -15.32
CA ARG A 10 -49.90 -1.37 -16.15
C ARG A 10 -49.59 -1.20 -17.63
N TYR A 11 -49.42 0.03 -18.10
CA TYR A 11 -49.02 0.32 -19.49
C TYR A 11 -47.68 -0.33 -19.85
N ILE A 12 -46.69 -0.26 -18.96
CA ILE A 12 -45.39 -0.88 -19.15
C ILE A 12 -45.50 -2.41 -19.22
N VAL A 13 -46.29 -3.03 -18.34
CA VAL A 13 -46.52 -4.49 -18.34
C VAL A 13 -47.15 -4.93 -19.67
N GLU A 14 -48.11 -4.15 -20.19
CA GLU A 14 -48.81 -4.44 -21.44
C GLU A 14 -47.92 -4.25 -22.68
N ASN A 15 -47.11 -3.19 -22.73
CA ASN A 15 -46.20 -2.92 -23.86
C ASN A 15 -44.94 -3.80 -23.86
N PHE A 16 -44.53 -4.35 -22.71
CA PHE A 16 -43.36 -5.21 -22.59
C PHE A 16 -43.69 -6.58 -21.98
N PRO A 17 -44.51 -7.42 -22.67
CA PRO A 17 -44.99 -8.70 -22.14
C PRO A 17 -43.88 -9.75 -21.96
N LYS A 18 -42.67 -9.48 -22.45
CA LYS A 18 -41.50 -10.34 -22.32
C LYS A 18 -40.71 -10.10 -21.03
N LEU A 19 -40.98 -9.01 -20.30
CA LEU A 19 -40.34 -8.75 -19.01
C LEU A 19 -41.04 -9.56 -17.93
N SER A 20 -40.26 -10.19 -17.07
CA SER A 20 -40.79 -10.87 -15.88
C SER A 20 -41.20 -9.87 -14.80
N ASP A 21 -42.11 -10.27 -13.92
CA ASP A 21 -42.54 -9.46 -12.76
C ASP A 21 -41.35 -9.05 -11.87
N ALA A 22 -40.32 -9.90 -11.78
CA ALA A 22 -39.10 -9.61 -11.03
C ALA A 22 -38.29 -8.48 -11.68
N GLU A 23 -38.10 -8.53 -13.02
CA GLU A 23 -37.40 -7.49 -13.76
C GLU A 23 -38.13 -6.14 -13.70
N LEU A 24 -39.47 -6.17 -13.79
CA LEU A 24 -40.30 -4.96 -13.66
C LEU A 24 -40.23 -4.36 -12.25
N LYS A 25 -40.20 -5.20 -11.21
CA LYS A 25 -40.11 -4.74 -9.82
C LYS A 25 -38.74 -4.12 -9.49
N GLU A 26 -37.68 -4.69 -10.04
CA GLU A 26 -36.31 -4.21 -9.87
C GLU A 26 -35.94 -3.10 -10.87
N GLY A 27 -36.85 -2.73 -11.80
CA GLY A 27 -36.63 -1.67 -12.77
C GLY A 27 -35.57 -2.01 -13.82
N VAL A 28 -35.44 -3.29 -14.17
CA VAL A 28 -34.44 -3.80 -15.11
C VAL A 28 -34.97 -3.63 -16.54
N PHE A 29 -34.58 -2.52 -17.17
CA PHE A 29 -34.86 -2.25 -18.59
C PHE A 29 -33.56 -2.21 -19.39
N ILE A 30 -33.60 -2.75 -20.60
CA ILE A 30 -32.50 -2.55 -21.55
C ILE A 30 -32.60 -1.17 -22.21
N GLY A 31 -31.47 -0.64 -22.67
CA GLY A 31 -31.41 0.71 -23.23
C GLY A 31 -32.36 0.98 -24.40
N LEU A 32 -32.74 -0.03 -25.18
CA LEU A 32 -33.74 0.09 -26.25
C LEU A 32 -35.15 0.33 -25.69
N GLN A 33 -35.56 -0.45 -24.69
CA GLN A 33 -36.87 -0.32 -24.05
C GLN A 33 -37.03 1.05 -23.38
N ILE A 34 -35.97 1.53 -22.71
CA ILE A 34 -35.97 2.87 -22.10
C ILE A 34 -36.19 3.95 -23.18
N ARG A 35 -35.53 3.82 -24.33
CA ARG A 35 -35.67 4.77 -25.45
C ARG A 35 -37.04 4.72 -26.11
N GLU A 36 -37.68 3.56 -26.14
CA GLU A 36 -39.05 3.40 -26.64
C GLU A 36 -40.02 4.16 -25.73
N VAL A 37 -39.96 3.93 -24.41
CA VAL A 37 -40.84 4.61 -23.45
C VAL A 37 -40.56 6.12 -23.38
N LEU A 38 -39.31 6.56 -23.50
CA LEU A 38 -38.97 8.00 -23.48
C LEU A 38 -39.62 8.79 -24.64
N LYS A 39 -39.85 8.15 -25.79
CA LYS A 39 -40.44 8.78 -26.99
C LYS A 39 -41.96 8.68 -27.03
N ASP A 40 -42.55 7.92 -26.13
CA ASP A 40 -43.97 7.62 -26.13
C ASP A 40 -44.76 8.74 -25.42
N GLU A 41 -45.50 9.53 -26.20
CA GLU A 41 -46.35 10.60 -25.69
C GLU A 41 -47.64 10.06 -25.05
N GLU A 42 -48.07 8.84 -25.41
CA GLU A 42 -49.24 8.21 -24.81
C GLU A 42 -48.94 7.82 -23.36
N PHE A 43 -47.71 7.34 -23.11
CA PHE A 43 -47.24 7.06 -21.76
C PHE A 43 -47.28 8.30 -20.87
N ASP A 44 -46.83 9.45 -21.37
CA ASP A 44 -46.84 10.73 -20.64
C ASP A 44 -48.25 11.12 -20.15
N ASN A 45 -49.30 10.80 -20.92
CA ASN A 45 -50.70 11.11 -20.62
C ASN A 45 -51.37 10.13 -19.67
N ILE A 46 -50.81 8.93 -19.49
CA ILE A 46 -51.37 7.86 -18.64
C ILE A 46 -50.83 7.93 -17.19
N LEU A 47 -49.74 8.67 -16.97
CA LEU A 47 -49.11 8.85 -15.67
C LEU A 47 -49.93 9.74 -14.73
N SER A 48 -49.94 9.42 -13.43
CA SER A 48 -50.48 10.33 -12.43
C SER A 48 -49.60 11.58 -12.28
N VAL A 49 -50.12 12.67 -11.72
CA VAL A 49 -49.37 13.94 -11.56
C VAL A 49 -48.01 13.76 -10.89
N LYS A 50 -47.91 12.90 -9.86
CA LYS A 50 -46.65 12.62 -9.15
C LYS A 50 -45.68 11.82 -10.00
N GLU A 51 -46.19 10.81 -10.72
CA GLU A 51 -45.38 9.98 -11.61
C GLU A 51 -44.91 10.76 -12.82
N PHE A 52 -45.77 11.58 -13.42
CA PHE A 52 -45.44 12.46 -14.53
C PHE A 52 -44.36 13.47 -14.13
N THR A 53 -44.43 14.05 -12.93
CA THR A 53 -43.39 14.98 -12.44
C THR A 53 -42.05 14.26 -12.31
N ALA A 54 -42.02 13.08 -11.69
CA ALA A 54 -40.80 12.28 -11.56
C ALA A 54 -40.26 11.81 -12.93
N TRP A 55 -41.16 11.38 -13.82
CA TRP A 55 -40.84 10.95 -15.17
C TRP A 55 -40.27 12.09 -16.03
N LYS A 56 -40.85 13.29 -15.95
CA LYS A 56 -40.35 14.48 -16.63
C LYS A 56 -38.93 14.85 -16.18
N SER A 57 -38.64 14.74 -14.87
CA SER A 57 -37.28 14.91 -14.35
C SER A 57 -36.32 13.85 -14.89
N SER A 58 -36.75 12.58 -14.96
CA SER A 58 -35.95 11.49 -15.52
C SER A 58 -35.69 11.66 -17.03
N LYS A 59 -36.72 12.04 -17.81
CA LYS A 59 -36.62 12.34 -19.25
C LYS A 59 -35.63 13.48 -19.50
N TRP A 60 -35.70 14.53 -18.70
CA TRP A 60 -34.73 15.62 -18.74
C TRP A 60 -33.28 15.14 -18.49
N ILE A 61 -33.03 14.31 -17.48
CA ILE A 61 -31.70 13.74 -17.20
C ILE A 61 -31.21 12.90 -18.38
N CYS A 62 -32.07 12.03 -18.92
CA CYS A 62 -31.75 11.17 -20.06
C CYS A 62 -31.39 11.98 -21.31
N GLU A 63 -32.03 13.13 -21.54
CA GLU A 63 -31.79 13.96 -22.72
C GLU A 63 -30.61 14.93 -22.55
N ASN A 64 -30.38 15.43 -21.33
CA ASN A 64 -29.47 16.55 -21.08
C ASN A 64 -28.17 16.16 -20.38
N VAL A 65 -28.13 14.98 -19.75
CA VAL A 65 -27.00 14.49 -18.94
C VAL A 65 -26.48 13.14 -19.45
N LEU A 66 -27.37 12.20 -19.75
CA LEU A 66 -27.00 10.82 -20.14
C LEU A 66 -26.97 10.65 -21.67
N GLY A 67 -25.79 10.79 -22.27
CA GLY A 67 -25.58 10.55 -23.69
C GLY A 67 -24.35 11.26 -24.21
N ASN A 68 -24.09 11.16 -25.52
CA ASN A 68 -22.97 11.86 -26.16
C ASN A 68 -23.20 13.37 -26.30
N MET A 69 -24.40 13.87 -26.01
CA MET A 69 -24.72 15.29 -26.01
C MET A 69 -24.95 15.75 -24.56
N LYS A 70 -23.98 16.48 -24.01
CA LYS A 70 -24.09 17.09 -22.68
C LYS A 70 -24.66 18.49 -22.86
N SER A 71 -25.78 18.81 -22.20
CA SER A 71 -26.32 20.17 -22.21
C SER A 71 -25.29 21.16 -21.65
N THR A 72 -25.19 22.36 -22.22
CA THR A 72 -24.24 23.40 -21.78
C THR A 72 -24.49 23.82 -20.33
N LYS A 73 -25.75 23.80 -19.89
CA LYS A 73 -26.18 24.13 -18.52
C LYS A 73 -25.54 23.23 -17.44
N PHE A 74 -25.32 21.94 -17.74
CA PHE A 74 -24.69 21.03 -16.77
C PHE A 74 -23.21 21.36 -16.54
N ASN A 75 -22.51 21.87 -17.56
CA ASN A 75 -21.11 22.26 -17.43
C ASN A 75 -20.94 23.61 -16.69
N GLU A 76 -21.96 24.47 -16.72
CA GLU A 76 -21.91 25.79 -16.09
C GLU A 76 -22.10 25.73 -14.57
N GLU A 77 -22.92 24.80 -14.05
CA GLU A 77 -23.23 24.71 -12.62
C GLU A 77 -22.26 23.83 -11.81
N ARG A 78 -21.33 23.10 -12.45
CA ARG A 78 -20.34 22.26 -11.76
C ARG A 78 -18.94 22.39 -12.39
N PRO A 79 -18.10 23.34 -11.93
CA PRO A 79 -16.83 23.68 -12.58
C PRO A 79 -15.71 22.64 -12.41
N SER A 80 -15.96 21.49 -11.79
CA SER A 80 -14.96 20.42 -11.63
C SER A 80 -15.65 19.09 -11.31
N LEU A 81 -15.34 18.06 -12.10
CA LEU A 81 -15.75 16.67 -11.87
C LEU A 81 -14.74 15.91 -10.99
N LYS A 82 -13.89 16.63 -10.24
CA LYS A 82 -12.97 15.99 -9.29
C LYS A 82 -13.74 15.63 -8.04
N ASP A 83 -13.62 14.37 -7.63
CA ASP A 83 -14.10 13.93 -6.33
C ASP A 83 -13.38 14.73 -5.23
N ASP A 84 -14.11 15.08 -4.18
CA ASP A 84 -13.49 15.58 -2.95
C ASP A 84 -12.53 14.52 -2.39
N PRO A 85 -11.45 14.92 -1.70
CA PRO A 85 -10.52 13.98 -1.12
C PRO A 85 -11.29 12.97 -0.26
N ARG A 86 -11.25 11.70 -0.66
CA ARG A 86 -11.86 10.62 0.11
C ARG A 86 -11.20 10.60 1.47
N VAL A 87 -12.02 10.63 2.53
CA VAL A 87 -11.55 10.28 3.87
C VAL A 87 -11.24 8.79 3.82
N ASP A 88 -9.97 8.47 3.58
CA ASP A 88 -9.51 7.09 3.61
C ASP A 88 -9.78 6.53 5.00
N CYS A 89 -10.25 5.28 5.05
CA CYS A 89 -10.36 4.54 6.31
C CYS A 89 -8.97 4.55 6.97
N PRO A 90 -8.82 5.04 8.21
CA PRO A 90 -7.52 5.06 8.86
C PRO A 90 -6.98 3.62 8.86
N PRO A 91 -5.72 3.40 8.43
CA PRO A 91 -5.16 2.08 8.41
C PRO A 91 -4.99 1.62 9.86
N SER A 92 -5.96 0.88 10.40
CA SER A 92 -6.01 0.39 11.80
C SER A 92 -4.83 -0.50 12.21
N SER A 93 -3.87 -0.72 11.31
CA SER A 93 -2.69 -1.54 11.54
C SER A 93 -1.40 -0.73 11.72
N THR A 94 -1.44 0.59 11.52
CA THR A 94 -0.28 1.50 11.64
C THR A 94 -0.62 2.66 12.59
N ASP A 95 -1.34 2.37 13.66
CA ASP A 95 -1.65 3.35 14.69
C ASP A 95 -0.38 3.74 15.47
N ASP A 96 -0.32 4.99 15.92
CA ASP A 96 0.82 5.54 16.67
C ASP A 96 1.14 4.71 17.93
N ILE A 97 0.13 4.07 18.53
CA ILE A 97 0.25 3.17 19.68
C ILE A 97 1.14 1.98 19.31
N HIS A 98 0.86 1.31 18.19
CA HIS A 98 1.62 0.14 17.75
C HIS A 98 3.03 0.51 17.31
N ILE A 99 3.20 1.67 16.66
CA ILE A 99 4.52 2.19 16.30
C ILE A 99 5.38 2.38 17.56
N HIS A 100 4.80 2.99 18.60
CA HIS A 100 5.49 3.22 19.87
C HIS A 100 5.87 1.91 20.56
N GLN A 101 4.94 0.96 20.64
CA GLN A 101 5.19 -0.37 21.22
C GLN A 101 6.32 -1.11 20.48
N ILE A 102 6.28 -1.15 19.15
CA ILE A 102 7.31 -1.82 18.33
C ILE A 102 8.68 -1.15 18.53
N ARG A 103 8.72 0.19 18.62
CA ARG A 103 9.96 0.94 18.91
C ARG A 103 10.54 0.53 20.26
N GLN A 104 9.74 0.51 21.32
CA GLN A 104 10.21 0.11 22.66
C GLN A 104 10.76 -1.31 22.70
N LEU A 105 10.09 -2.27 22.05
CA LEU A 105 10.54 -3.67 22.00
C LEU A 105 11.90 -3.80 21.31
N ILE A 106 12.14 -3.06 20.23
CA ILE A 106 13.41 -3.10 19.50
C ILE A 106 14.54 -2.39 20.25
N GLU A 107 14.24 -1.28 20.91
CA GLU A 107 15.24 -0.58 21.73
C GLU A 107 15.71 -1.44 22.91
N ALA A 108 14.81 -2.22 23.51
CA ALA A 108 15.15 -3.18 24.56
C ALA A 108 15.94 -4.38 24.03
N GLU A 109 15.53 -4.97 22.90
CA GLU A 109 16.20 -6.12 22.31
C GLU A 109 16.31 -6.02 20.77
N PRO A 110 17.43 -5.48 20.24
CA PRO A 110 17.59 -5.18 18.81
C PRO A 110 17.59 -6.40 17.87
N LYS A 111 17.69 -7.62 18.41
CA LYS A 111 17.81 -8.87 17.64
C LYS A 111 16.48 -9.61 17.47
N GLN A 112 15.37 -9.03 17.93
CA GLN A 112 14.06 -9.67 17.85
C GLN A 112 13.61 -9.95 16.41
N SER A 113 12.87 -11.05 16.24
CA SER A 113 12.30 -11.41 14.96
C SER A 113 10.97 -10.68 14.72
N VAL A 114 10.64 -10.42 13.44
CA VAL A 114 9.33 -9.86 13.05
C VAL A 114 8.17 -10.72 13.55
N ARG A 115 8.36 -12.03 13.69
CA ARG A 115 7.34 -12.93 14.22
C ARG A 115 7.07 -12.64 15.70
N ILE A 116 8.12 -12.56 16.52
CA ILE A 116 7.99 -12.26 17.95
C ILE A 116 7.34 -10.89 18.17
N LEU A 117 7.75 -9.89 17.38
CA LEU A 117 7.15 -8.55 17.45
C LEU A 117 5.66 -8.56 17.09
N ALA A 118 5.28 -9.31 16.05
CA ALA A 118 3.89 -9.46 15.65
C ALA A 118 3.05 -10.15 16.73
N ASP A 119 3.58 -11.23 17.31
CA ASP A 119 2.88 -11.98 18.35
C ASP A 119 2.76 -11.14 19.65
N ALA A 120 3.73 -10.27 19.96
CA ALA A 120 3.71 -9.40 21.13
C ALA A 120 2.83 -8.14 20.99
N THR A 121 2.64 -7.64 19.77
CA THR A 121 1.88 -6.41 19.49
C THR A 121 0.50 -6.68 18.91
N GLU A 122 0.16 -7.95 18.66
CA GLU A 122 -1.05 -8.40 17.96
C GLU A 122 -1.21 -7.79 16.55
N VAL A 123 -0.15 -7.21 16.00
CA VAL A 123 -0.11 -6.62 14.66
C VAL A 123 0.34 -7.66 13.65
N GLY A 124 -0.32 -7.69 12.48
CA GLY A 124 0.07 -8.59 11.39
C GLY A 124 1.53 -8.42 10.96
N ARG A 125 2.24 -9.53 10.73
CA ARG A 125 3.68 -9.55 10.37
C ARG A 125 4.08 -8.61 9.22
N LYS A 126 3.21 -8.48 8.20
CA LYS A 126 3.45 -7.58 7.06
C LYS A 126 3.45 -6.11 7.51
N SER A 127 2.54 -5.75 8.41
CA SER A 127 2.43 -4.40 8.96
C SER A 127 3.58 -4.10 9.91
N VAL A 128 3.99 -5.04 10.76
CA VAL A 128 5.21 -4.89 11.56
C VAL A 128 6.40 -4.63 10.64
N ARG A 129 6.61 -5.45 9.60
CA ARG A 129 7.70 -5.23 8.63
C ARG A 129 7.63 -3.83 8.00
N ARG A 130 6.43 -3.35 7.66
CA ARG A 130 6.20 -2.01 7.12
C ARG A 130 6.59 -0.93 8.11
N ILE A 131 6.12 -1.02 9.35
CA ILE A 131 6.47 -0.10 10.43
C ILE A 131 7.99 -0.04 10.62
N LEU A 132 8.66 -1.19 10.64
CA LEU A 132 10.11 -1.24 10.79
C LEU A 132 10.86 -0.52 9.66
N VAL A 133 10.49 -0.79 8.41
CA VAL A 133 11.26 -0.31 7.25
C VAL A 133 10.83 1.08 6.80
N GLU A 134 9.52 1.34 6.72
CA GLU A 134 8.96 2.57 6.13
C GLU A 134 8.76 3.67 7.18
N VAL A 135 8.32 3.32 8.40
CA VAL A 135 8.03 4.32 9.44
C VAL A 135 9.27 4.59 10.30
N LEU A 136 9.90 3.53 10.84
CA LEU A 136 11.08 3.64 11.70
C LEU A 136 12.40 3.73 10.92
N GLY A 137 12.39 3.44 9.60
CA GLY A 137 13.58 3.53 8.75
C GLY A 137 14.66 2.48 9.05
N LEU A 138 14.30 1.40 9.75
CA LEU A 138 15.24 0.37 10.18
C LEU A 138 15.55 -0.62 9.06
N ARG A 139 16.81 -1.06 9.01
CA ARG A 139 17.26 -2.14 8.13
C ARG A 139 17.86 -3.28 8.94
N LYS A 140 17.53 -4.51 8.56
CA LYS A 140 18.10 -5.71 9.18
C LYS A 140 19.51 -5.94 8.64
N VAL A 141 20.51 -5.90 9.52
CA VAL A 141 21.91 -6.19 9.21
C VAL A 141 22.40 -7.34 10.08
N CYS A 142 23.37 -8.10 9.57
CA CYS A 142 24.06 -9.10 10.38
C CYS A 142 25.08 -8.39 11.27
N SER A 143 25.20 -8.80 12.54
CA SER A 143 26.31 -8.36 13.38
C SER A 143 27.63 -8.82 12.78
N VAL A 144 28.60 -7.92 12.68
CA VAL A 144 29.98 -8.28 12.36
C VAL A 144 30.60 -8.97 13.56
N TRP A 145 31.31 -10.09 13.34
CA TRP A 145 32.02 -10.79 14.41
C TRP A 145 33.24 -9.97 14.83
N PRO A 146 33.34 -9.50 16.09
CA PRO A 146 34.51 -8.78 16.56
C PRO A 146 35.63 -9.78 16.91
N PRO A 147 36.90 -9.52 16.53
CA PRO A 147 38.04 -10.37 16.89
C PRO A 147 38.18 -10.64 18.38
N HIS A 148 37.91 -9.63 19.20
CA HIS A 148 37.99 -9.71 20.65
C HIS A 148 36.90 -8.86 21.30
N LEU A 149 36.44 -9.30 22.47
CA LEU A 149 35.63 -8.46 23.36
C LEU A 149 36.58 -7.51 24.12
N LEU A 150 36.53 -6.22 23.79
CA LEU A 150 37.42 -5.24 24.40
C LEU A 150 36.87 -4.75 25.74
N ALA A 151 37.73 -4.67 26.75
CA ALA A 151 37.45 -3.92 27.97
C ALA A 151 37.58 -2.40 27.71
N LYS A 152 36.92 -1.57 28.52
CA LYS A 152 36.92 -0.12 28.35
C LYS A 152 38.32 0.49 28.33
N ALA A 153 39.20 0.09 29.24
CA ALA A 153 40.59 0.54 29.25
C ALA A 153 41.33 0.21 27.93
N ASN A 154 41.09 -0.95 27.33
CA ASN A 154 41.69 -1.32 26.05
C ASN A 154 41.13 -0.46 24.90
N MET A 155 39.85 -0.06 24.96
CA MET A 155 39.26 0.86 23.98
C MET A 155 39.91 2.24 24.10
N ASP A 156 40.05 2.77 25.32
CA ASP A 156 40.63 4.09 25.58
C ASP A 156 42.08 4.15 25.10
N SER A 157 42.90 3.15 25.43
CA SER A 157 44.29 3.06 24.94
C SER A 157 44.36 3.01 23.41
N ARG A 158 43.46 2.26 22.76
CA ARG A 158 43.42 2.19 21.29
C ARG A 158 43.05 3.53 20.66
N VAL A 159 42.13 4.29 21.26
CA VAL A 159 41.75 5.63 20.77
C VAL A 159 42.91 6.61 20.92
N VAL A 160 43.60 6.60 22.07
CA VAL A 160 44.78 7.45 22.30
C VAL A 160 45.87 7.15 21.26
N CYS A 161 46.25 5.87 21.07
CA CYS A 161 47.24 5.51 20.07
C CYS A 161 46.81 5.92 18.65
N ALA A 162 45.54 5.74 18.28
CA ALA A 162 45.05 6.15 16.97
C ALA A 162 45.13 7.67 16.77
N GLN A 163 44.79 8.46 17.79
CA GLN A 163 44.88 9.92 17.74
C GLN A 163 46.34 10.40 17.59
N GLU A 164 47.28 9.76 18.28
CA GLU A 164 48.71 10.06 18.13
C GLU A 164 49.20 9.77 16.71
N ILE A 165 48.81 8.62 16.13
CA ILE A 165 49.16 8.26 14.75
C ILE A 165 48.57 9.27 13.75
N VAL A 166 47.30 9.65 13.89
CA VAL A 166 46.67 10.67 13.04
C VAL A 166 47.42 11.99 13.14
N GLY A 167 47.72 12.45 14.36
CA GLY A 167 48.49 13.68 14.58
C GLY A 167 49.91 13.63 13.99
N MET A 168 50.53 12.44 13.90
CA MET A 168 51.80 12.29 13.18
C MET A 168 51.62 12.36 11.67
N ILE A 169 50.59 11.72 11.12
CA ILE A 169 50.28 11.75 9.68
C ILE A 169 49.98 13.18 9.22
N ASP A 170 49.23 13.96 10.01
CA ASP A 170 48.91 15.35 9.65
C ASP A 170 50.15 16.26 9.62
N LYS A 171 51.16 15.96 10.43
CA LYS A 171 52.41 16.73 10.51
C LYS A 171 53.39 16.43 9.38
N TYR A 172 53.28 15.28 8.72
CA TYR A 172 54.23 14.85 7.69
C TYR A 172 53.52 14.53 6.38
N PRO A 173 54.04 15.00 5.22
CA PRO A 173 53.47 14.62 3.93
C PRO A 173 53.38 13.10 3.80
N MET A 174 52.21 12.57 3.43
CA MET A 174 51.94 11.13 3.33
C MET A 174 53.01 10.37 2.52
N ALA A 175 53.53 11.00 1.46
CA ALA A 175 54.59 10.44 0.60
C ALA A 175 55.93 10.22 1.33
N LYS A 176 56.20 10.95 2.41
CA LYS A 176 57.39 10.76 3.26
C LYS A 176 57.10 9.76 4.38
N PHE A 177 55.89 9.80 4.95
CA PHE A 177 55.44 8.86 5.98
C PHE A 177 55.55 7.40 5.51
N LEU A 178 55.01 7.09 4.32
CA LEU A 178 55.03 5.73 3.76
C LEU A 178 56.42 5.21 3.37
N LYS A 179 57.42 6.08 3.19
CA LYS A 179 58.80 5.67 2.89
C LYS A 179 59.60 5.27 4.12
N CYS A 180 59.14 5.61 5.31
CA CYS A 180 59.91 5.45 6.55
C CYS A 180 59.39 4.33 7.46
N TRP A 181 58.29 3.66 7.07
CA TRP A 181 57.64 2.65 7.90
C TRP A 181 57.56 1.33 7.15
N ALA A 182 57.94 0.26 7.84
CA ALA A 182 57.71 -1.11 7.42
C ALA A 182 56.86 -1.79 8.51
N THR A 183 55.89 -2.59 8.11
CA THR A 183 55.05 -3.38 9.01
C THR A 183 55.22 -4.85 8.65
N GLU A 184 55.35 -5.69 9.67
CA GLU A 184 55.45 -7.13 9.52
C GLU A 184 54.33 -7.77 10.34
N ASP A 185 53.70 -8.79 9.78
CA ASP A 185 52.69 -9.61 10.45
C ASP A 185 52.79 -11.05 9.94
N GLU A 186 52.48 -12.01 10.81
CA GLU A 186 52.57 -13.44 10.51
C GLU A 186 51.17 -14.00 10.27
N SER A 187 50.97 -14.60 9.10
CA SER A 187 49.72 -15.30 8.77
C SER A 187 49.97 -16.79 8.65
N LEU A 188 49.20 -17.60 9.37
CA LEU A 188 49.24 -19.05 9.22
C LEU A 188 48.67 -19.45 7.85
N VAL A 189 49.50 -20.09 7.03
CA VAL A 189 49.09 -20.72 5.77
C VAL A 189 48.93 -22.21 6.01
N PHE A 190 47.69 -22.68 6.03
CA PHE A 190 47.39 -24.10 6.21
C PHE A 190 47.69 -24.85 4.90
N PHE A 191 48.52 -25.90 4.96
CA PHE A 191 48.84 -26.79 3.84
C PHE A 191 47.79 -27.88 3.60
N ASP A 192 46.57 -27.69 4.09
CA ASP A 192 45.55 -28.73 4.06
C ASP A 192 45.10 -28.99 2.61
N THR A 193 45.23 -30.23 2.16
CA THR A 193 44.77 -30.73 0.85
C THR A 193 43.26 -30.93 0.84
N HIS A 194 42.52 -30.11 1.59
CA HIS A 194 41.08 -30.09 1.45
C HIS A 194 40.76 -29.62 0.04
N LEU A 195 40.21 -30.56 -0.73
CA LEU A 195 39.45 -30.29 -1.93
C LEU A 195 38.65 -29.01 -1.70
N THR A 196 38.84 -28.03 -2.58
CA THR A 196 38.12 -26.75 -2.56
C THR A 196 36.62 -27.02 -2.38
N LYS A 197 35.85 -26.03 -1.92
CA LYS A 197 34.38 -26.17 -1.75
C LYS A 197 33.67 -26.77 -2.98
N THR A 198 34.24 -26.59 -4.17
CA THR A 198 33.76 -27.18 -5.43
C THR A 198 34.14 -28.65 -5.57
N GLU A 199 35.39 -29.00 -5.26
CA GLU A 199 35.92 -30.37 -5.33
C GLU A 199 35.36 -31.27 -4.21
N ASN A 200 34.94 -30.69 -3.09
CA ASN A 200 34.31 -31.40 -1.96
C ASN A 200 32.79 -31.60 -2.12
N LYS A 201 32.21 -31.31 -3.30
CA LYS A 201 30.79 -31.56 -3.57
C LYS A 201 30.55 -33.06 -3.72
N ALA A 202 29.86 -33.65 -2.76
CA ALA A 202 29.38 -35.02 -2.83
C ALA A 202 27.85 -35.05 -2.87
N TRP A 203 27.31 -35.99 -3.63
CA TRP A 203 25.89 -36.34 -3.51
C TRP A 203 25.73 -37.19 -2.25
N LEU A 204 24.94 -36.70 -1.30
CA LEU A 204 24.52 -37.49 -0.15
C LEU A 204 23.17 -38.14 -0.47
N ALA A 205 23.00 -39.40 -0.05
CA ALA A 205 21.70 -40.05 -0.06
C ALA A 205 20.73 -39.30 0.89
N PRO A 206 19.40 -39.40 0.68
CA PRO A 206 18.39 -38.75 1.53
C PRO A 206 18.53 -39.09 3.01
#